data_AF-A0A9D4PBM2-F1
#
_entry.id   AF-A0A9D4PBM2-F1
#
_cell.length_a   1.000
_cell.length_b   1.000
_cell.length_c   1.000
_cell.angle_alpha   90.00
_cell.angle_beta   90.00
_cell.angle_gamma   90.00
#
_symmetry.space_group_name_H-M   'P 1'
#
loop_
_entity.id
_entity.type
_entity.pdbx_description
1 polymer ?
#
loop_
_entity_poly.entity_id
_entity_poly.type
_entity_poly.pdbx_seq_one_letter_code
_entity_poly.pdbx_strand_id
1 'polypeptide(L)'
;MVQRASLLRLRTGCVWTAARRYLKGRCASPACSRCGDPETLEHLLCTCPGLAKERSTVTTAYRRQGLPATTLEHLLFPSRPHLPALRSLADFLEETGIAAYH
;
A
#
# COMPACT_ATOMS: atom_id res chain seq x y z
N MET A 1 -3.89 -15.59 7.94
CA MET A 1 -5.23 -14.95 7.88
C MET A 1 -5.16 -13.42 7.76
N VAL A 2 -4.23 -12.75 8.44
CA VAL A 2 -4.07 -11.28 8.46
C VAL A 2 -3.89 -10.65 7.08
N GLN A 3 -3.09 -11.27 6.21
CA GLN A 3 -2.77 -10.80 4.86
C GLN A 3 -3.98 -10.51 3.96
N ARG A 4 -5.03 -11.33 4.03
CA ARG A 4 -6.27 -11.15 3.24
C ARG A 4 -7.10 -9.96 3.71
N ALA A 5 -7.17 -9.74 5.01
CA ALA A 5 -7.93 -8.64 5.59
C ALA A 5 -7.29 -7.28 5.25
N SER A 6 -5.95 -7.20 5.29
CA SER A 6 -5.21 -6.01 4.88
C SER A 6 -5.50 -5.64 3.42
N LEU A 7 -5.37 -6.59 2.49
CA LEU A 7 -5.69 -6.36 1.07
C LEU A 7 -7.14 -5.90 0.86
N LEU A 8 -8.10 -6.50 1.57
CA LEU A 8 -9.50 -6.09 1.48
C LEU A 8 -9.69 -4.65 1.95
N ARG A 9 -9.07 -4.25 3.06
CA ARG A 9 -9.15 -2.87 3.56
C ARG A 9 -8.61 -1.86 2.55
N LEU A 10 -7.52 -2.19 1.85
CA LEU A 10 -7.01 -1.32 0.78
C LEU A 10 -8.03 -1.18 -0.35
N ARG A 11 -8.56 -2.32 -0.83
CA ARG A 11 -9.53 -2.35 -1.94
C ARG A 11 -10.82 -1.60 -1.63
N THR A 12 -11.28 -1.63 -0.38
CA THR A 12 -12.50 -0.92 0.05
C THR A 12 -12.23 0.49 0.56
N GLY A 13 -10.99 0.97 0.49
CA GLY A 13 -10.62 2.29 1.01
C GLY A 13 -10.80 2.40 2.52
N CYS A 14 -10.73 1.31 3.28
CA CYS A 14 -10.85 1.25 4.74
C CYS A 14 -9.49 1.43 5.47
N VAL A 15 -8.49 2.03 4.81
CA VAL A 15 -7.19 2.34 5.41
C VAL A 15 -7.21 3.74 6.02
N TRP A 16 -6.46 3.92 7.10
CA TRP A 16 -6.32 5.17 7.85
C TRP A 16 -5.01 5.89 7.51
N THR A 17 -4.87 6.35 6.27
CA THR A 17 -3.73 7.22 5.89
C THR A 17 -3.73 8.50 6.75
N ALA A 18 -2.57 9.15 6.90
CA ALA A 18 -2.46 10.38 7.65
C ALA A 18 -3.40 11.47 7.10
N ALA A 19 -3.56 11.56 5.77
CA ALA A 19 -4.55 12.47 5.17
C ALA A 19 -5.98 12.18 5.67
N ARG A 20 -6.40 10.91 5.72
CA ARG A 20 -7.73 10.54 6.23
C ARG A 20 -7.86 10.80 7.73
N ARG A 21 -6.82 10.50 8.51
CA ARG A 21 -6.81 10.75 9.96
C ARG A 21 -6.88 12.24 10.25
N TYR A 22 -6.14 13.07 9.51
CA TYR A 22 -6.16 14.53 9.62
C TYR A 22 -7.55 15.10 9.33
N LEU A 23 -8.21 14.66 8.24
CA LEU A 23 -9.59 15.04 7.92
C LEU A 23 -10.62 14.68 9.01
N LYS A 24 -10.28 13.75 9.89
CA LYS A 24 -11.12 13.33 11.03
C LYS A 24 -10.63 13.86 12.37
N GLY A 25 -9.66 14.77 12.39
CA GLY A 25 -9.08 15.32 13.63
C GLY A 25 -8.31 14.30 14.46
N ARG A 26 -7.90 13.17 13.88
CA ARG A 26 -7.19 12.06 14.56
C ARG A 26 -5.67 12.11 14.40
N CYS A 27 -5.16 13.09 13.66
CA CYS A 27 -3.73 13.31 13.49
C CYS A 27 -3.48 14.82 13.36
N ALA A 28 -2.32 15.29 13.82
CA ALA A 28 -1.91 16.69 13.73
C ALA A 28 -1.45 17.11 12.33
N SER A 29 -1.08 16.16 11.46
CA SER A 29 -0.58 16.43 10.11
C SER A 29 -1.06 15.38 9.09
N PRO A 30 -1.36 15.77 7.84
CA PRO A 30 -1.64 14.85 6.75
C PRO A 30 -0.38 14.29 6.08
N ALA A 31 0.81 14.72 6.51
CA ALA A 31 2.09 14.34 5.92
C ALA A 31 2.48 12.89 6.25
N CYS A 32 3.21 12.27 5.33
CA CYS A 32 3.80 10.96 5.50
C CYS A 32 4.96 11.06 6.48
N SER A 33 4.96 10.21 7.50
CA SER A 33 6.03 10.17 8.51
C SER A 33 7.40 9.77 7.96
N ARG A 34 7.45 9.21 6.74
CA ARG A 34 8.68 8.69 6.12
C ARG A 34 9.37 9.69 5.19
N CYS A 35 8.63 10.64 4.63
CA CYS A 35 9.19 11.56 3.63
C CYS A 35 8.63 12.98 3.67
N GLY A 36 7.58 13.25 4.46
CA GLY A 36 6.99 14.58 4.60
C GLY A 36 5.93 14.96 3.55
N ASP A 37 5.83 14.24 2.44
CA ASP A 37 4.80 14.49 1.42
C ASP A 37 3.39 14.13 1.90
N PRO A 38 2.31 14.66 1.29
CA PRO A 38 0.94 14.27 1.63
C PRO A 38 0.71 12.75 1.58
N GLU A 39 0.27 12.15 2.69
CA GLU A 39 0.12 10.70 2.79
C GLU A 39 -1.23 10.22 2.22
N THR A 40 -1.18 9.71 1.00
CA THR A 40 -2.29 8.97 0.37
C THR A 40 -1.92 7.50 0.19
N LEU A 41 -2.91 6.66 -0.12
CA LEU A 41 -2.64 5.25 -0.41
C LEU A 41 -1.78 5.09 -1.67
N GLU A 42 -2.05 5.90 -2.69
CA GLU A 42 -1.25 5.95 -3.91
C GLU A 42 0.18 6.42 -3.63
N HIS A 43 0.37 7.42 -2.76
CA HIS A 43 1.69 7.81 -2.31
C HIS A 43 2.44 6.64 -1.69
N LEU A 44 1.86 5.96 -0.69
CA LEU A 44 2.51 4.86 0.01
C LEU A 44 2.84 3.68 -0.91
N LEU A 45 1.92 3.32 -1.80
CA LEU A 45 2.04 2.14 -2.67
C LEU A 45 2.78 2.37 -3.97
N CYS A 46 2.88 3.60 -4.46
CA CYS A 46 3.44 3.87 -5.79
C CYS A 46 4.67 4.80 -5.75
N THR A 47 4.70 5.84 -4.91
CA THR A 47 5.66 6.95 -5.09
C THR A 47 6.53 7.30 -3.87
N CYS A 48 6.18 6.87 -2.65
CA CYS A 48 6.84 7.28 -1.42
C CYS A 48 8.36 6.98 -1.43
N PRO A 49 9.27 7.96 -1.42
CA PRO A 49 10.71 7.68 -1.50
C PRO A 49 11.21 6.87 -0.30
N GLY A 50 10.64 7.09 0.89
CA GLY A 50 10.97 6.34 2.11
C GLY A 50 10.49 4.88 2.15
N LEU A 51 9.80 4.41 1.10
CA LEU A 51 9.35 3.02 0.92
C LEU A 51 9.88 2.42 -0.40
N ALA A 52 10.80 3.09 -1.08
CA ALA A 52 11.25 2.69 -2.41
C ALA A 52 11.88 1.28 -2.41
N LYS A 53 12.63 0.94 -1.35
CA LYS A 53 13.28 -0.37 -1.22
C LYS A 53 12.24 -1.48 -1.07
N GLU A 54 11.30 -1.32 -0.14
CA GLU A 54 10.23 -2.28 0.14
C GLU A 54 9.31 -2.45 -1.07
N ARG A 55 8.95 -1.34 -1.74
CA ARG A 55 8.17 -1.39 -2.98
C ARG A 55 8.86 -2.14 -4.10
N SER A 56 10.19 -2.06 -4.20
CA SER A 56 10.92 -2.73 -5.28
C SER A 56 10.70 -4.26 -5.28
N THR A 57 10.52 -4.85 -4.10
CA THR A 57 10.17 -6.27 -3.93
C THR A 57 8.81 -6.58 -4.55
N VAL A 58 7.80 -5.75 -4.25
CA VAL A 58 6.44 -5.88 -4.82
C VAL A 58 6.47 -5.71 -6.33
N THR A 59 7.10 -4.64 -6.83
CA THR A 59 7.21 -4.38 -8.27
C THR A 59 7.90 -5.53 -9.00
N THR A 60 8.95 -6.11 -8.41
CA THR A 60 9.65 -7.26 -8.97
C THR A 60 8.77 -8.50 -9.00
N ALA A 61 8.01 -8.76 -7.93
CA ALA A 61 7.07 -9.88 -7.88
C ALA A 61 5.98 -9.77 -8.96
N TYR A 62 5.41 -8.58 -9.17
CA TYR A 62 4.44 -8.34 -10.23
C TYR A 62 5.06 -8.53 -11.62
N ARG A 63 6.24 -7.95 -11.87
CA ARG A 63 6.96 -8.10 -13.15
C ARG A 63 7.27 -9.55 -13.49
N ARG A 64 7.69 -10.36 -12.51
CA ARG A 64 7.93 -11.81 -12.70
C ARG A 64 6.66 -12.59 -13.10
N GLN A 65 5.49 -12.03 -12.83
CA GLN A 65 4.19 -12.59 -13.21
C GLN A 65 3.64 -11.96 -14.50
N GLY A 66 4.40 -11.10 -15.18
CA GLY A 66 3.95 -10.38 -16.37
C GLY A 66 2.91 -9.29 -16.07
N LEU A 67 2.81 -8.84 -14.80
CA LEU A 67 1.84 -7.85 -14.39
C LEU A 67 2.45 -6.44 -14.34
N PRO A 68 1.65 -5.40 -14.68
CA PRO A 68 2.02 -4.03 -14.40
C PRO A 68 1.97 -3.75 -12.89
N ALA A 69 2.75 -2.78 -12.42
CA ALA A 69 2.83 -2.39 -11.01
C ALA A 69 3.13 -0.89 -10.83
N THR A 70 2.61 -0.08 -11.75
CA THR A 70 2.88 1.37 -11.84
C THR A 70 1.78 2.24 -11.25
N THR A 71 0.59 1.69 -11.02
CA THR A 71 -0.57 2.43 -10.52
C THR A 71 -1.17 1.69 -9.33
N LEU A 72 -1.96 2.42 -8.54
CA LEU A 72 -2.69 1.82 -7.42
C LEU A 72 -3.64 0.72 -7.89
N GLU A 73 -4.30 0.92 -9.03
CA GLU A 73 -5.23 -0.05 -9.62
C GLU A 73 -4.53 -1.34 -10.02
N HIS A 74 -3.36 -1.25 -10.67
CA HIS A 74 -2.55 -2.42 -11.02
C HIS A 74 -2.23 -3.29 -9.80
N LEU A 75 -1.89 -2.65 -8.68
CA LEU A 75 -1.54 -3.34 -7.44
C LEU A 75 -2.77 -3.96 -6.76
N LEU A 76 -3.86 -3.20 -6.63
CA LEU A 76 -5.03 -3.64 -5.87
C LEU A 76 -5.92 -4.60 -6.65
N PHE A 77 -6.05 -4.45 -7.96
CA PHE A 77 -6.99 -5.18 -8.81
C PHE A 77 -6.29 -5.78 -10.05
N PRO A 78 -5.31 -6.68 -9.88
CA PRO A 78 -4.67 -7.32 -11.02
C PRO A 78 -5.69 -8.15 -11.82
N SER A 79 -5.53 -8.15 -13.15
CA SER A 79 -6.47 -8.75 -14.12
C SER A 79 -6.78 -10.23 -13.86
N ARG A 80 -5.89 -10.93 -13.16
CA ARG A 80 -6.11 -12.30 -12.66
C ARG A 80 -5.60 -12.40 -11.22
N PRO A 81 -6.14 -13.32 -10.39
CA PRO A 81 -5.66 -13.54 -9.04
C PRO A 81 -4.28 -14.22 -9.05
N HIS A 82 -3.22 -13.45 -9.31
CA HIS A 82 -1.84 -13.90 -9.23
C HIS A 82 -1.41 -13.96 -7.76
N LEU A 83 -1.66 -15.12 -7.13
CA LEU A 83 -1.40 -15.34 -5.71
C LEU A 83 0.04 -14.96 -5.27
N PRO A 84 1.11 -15.19 -6.06
CA PRO A 84 2.45 -14.77 -5.66
C PRO A 84 2.61 -13.24 -5.57
N ALA A 85 2.06 -12.50 -6.53
CA ALA A 85 2.11 -11.04 -6.58
C ALA A 85 1.32 -10.43 -5.41
N LEU A 86 0.09 -10.92 -5.20
CA LEU A 86 -0.76 -10.48 -4.08
C LEU A 86 -0.19 -10.84 -2.71
N ARG A 87 0.53 -11.97 -2.61
CA ARG A 87 1.26 -12.32 -1.38
C ARG A 87 2.38 -11.33 -1.11
N SER A 88 3.20 -11.02 -2.11
CA SER A 88 4.27 -10.01 -1.97
C SER A 88 3.73 -8.64 -1.56
N LEU A 89 2.58 -8.22 -2.10
CA LEU A 89 1.91 -7.01 -1.65
C LEU A 89 1.44 -7.11 -0.20
N ALA A 90 0.90 -8.25 0.22
CA ALA A 90 0.48 -8.45 1.61
C ALA A 90 1.65 -8.44 2.60
N ASP A 91 2.78 -9.06 2.24
CA ASP A 91 4.01 -9.06 3.05
C ASP A 91 4.53 -7.63 3.21
N PHE A 92 4.58 -6.85 2.11
CA PHE A 92 4.90 -5.42 2.15
C PHE A 92 4.00 -4.63 3.11
N LEU A 93 2.68 -4.89 3.12
CA LEU A 93 1.75 -4.19 4.01
C LEU A 93 1.97 -4.51 5.48
N GLU A 94 2.41 -5.74 5.77
CA GLU A 94 2.73 -6.21 7.11
C GLU A 94 4.05 -5.60 7.60
N GLU A 95 5.10 -5.64 6.78
CA GLU A 95 6.43 -5.07 7.09
C GLU A 95 6.38 -3.56 7.31
N THR A 96 5.57 -2.85 6.53
CA THR A 96 5.49 -1.38 6.56
C THR A 96 4.46 -0.84 7.53
N GLY A 97 3.56 -1.67 8.05
CA GLY A 97 2.46 -1.27 8.93
C GLY A 97 1.38 -0.42 8.27
N ILE A 98 1.34 -0.29 6.94
CA ILE A 98 0.39 0.59 6.22
C ILE A 98 -1.08 0.19 6.45
N ALA A 99 -1.35 -1.11 6.54
CA ALA A 99 -2.70 -1.64 6.75
C ALA A 99 -3.05 -1.89 8.22
N ALA A 100 -2.12 -1.59 9.14
CA ALA A 100 -2.33 -1.75 10.57
C ALA A 100 -3.41 -0.76 11.05
N TYR A 101 -4.30 -1.25 11.92
CA TYR A 101 -5.29 -0.42 12.57
C TYR A 101 -4.63 0.15 13.84
N HIS A 102 -4.29 1.43 13.82
CA HIS A 102 -3.82 2.19 14.97
C HIS A 102 -4.80 3.33 15.25
#